data_AF-X1DB30-F1
#
_entry.id   AF-X1DB30-F1
#
_cell.length_a   1.000
_cell.length_b   1.000
_cell.length_c   1.000
_cell.angle_alpha   90.00
_cell.angle_beta   90.00
_cell.angle_gamma   90.00
#
_symmetry.space_group_name_H-M   'P 1'
#
loop_
_entity.id
_entity.type
_entity.pdbx_description
1 polymer ?
#
loop_
_entity_poly.entity_id
_entity_poly.type
_entity_poly.pdbx_seq_one_letter_code
_entity_poly.pdbx_strand_id
1 'polypeptide(L)'
;PQILHKSDLGGIIINITTPAEVRGSFNEIMRRVSKRMPGAKIYGVIVQKMMKKKGREIIIGANKDLQFGHLIMCGLGGIYVNFLEDVAFRLNPITRNEALDMLSETKAYKLLRGVRGEPPSDINSVIETILRIIKDL
;
A
#
# COMPACT_ATOMS: atom_id res chain seq x y z
N PRO A 1 -2.35 -9.21 12.23
CA PRO A 1 -1.45 -8.25 12.93
C PRO A 1 -2.21 -7.54 14.05
N GLN A 2 -1.64 -7.43 15.26
CA GLN A 2 -2.34 -6.78 16.40
C GLN A 2 -2.35 -5.25 16.31
N ILE A 3 -1.38 -4.66 15.61
CA ILE A 3 -1.25 -3.22 15.42
C ILE A 3 -1.72 -2.86 14.01
N LEU A 4 -2.90 -2.26 13.89
CA LEU A 4 -3.49 -1.83 12.62
C LEU A 4 -2.90 -0.48 12.17
N HIS A 5 -3.02 0.56 13.01
CA HIS A 5 -2.53 1.91 12.71
C HIS A 5 -1.13 2.14 13.30
N LYS A 6 -0.12 1.56 12.67
CA LYS A 6 1.29 1.61 13.14
C LYS A 6 1.81 3.03 13.31
N SER A 7 1.49 3.93 12.37
CA SER A 7 1.90 5.34 12.42
C SER A 7 1.38 6.06 13.66
N ASP A 8 0.12 5.83 14.02
CA ASP A 8 -0.55 6.49 15.15
C ASP A 8 0.06 6.07 16.49
N LEU A 9 0.64 4.87 16.56
CA LEU A 9 1.39 4.39 17.72
C LEU A 9 2.87 4.80 17.71
N GLY A 10 3.32 5.52 16.68
CA GLY A 10 4.73 5.88 16.48
C GLY A 10 5.61 4.69 16.13
N GLY A 11 5.02 3.64 15.56
CA GLY A 11 5.68 2.40 15.14
C GLY A 11 6.34 2.45 13.75
N ILE A 12 6.38 3.63 13.12
CA ILE A 12 7.05 3.88 11.85
C ILE A 12 7.97 5.09 12.03
N ILE A 13 9.24 4.95 11.65
CA ILE A 13 10.22 6.03 11.56
C ILE A 13 10.83 5.94 10.16
N ILE A 14 10.86 7.07 9.44
CA ILE A 14 11.35 7.18 8.05
C ILE A 14 12.55 8.12 8.00
N ASN A 15 13.18 8.24 6.83
CA ASN A 15 14.33 9.11 6.57
C ASN A 15 15.58 8.77 7.42
N ILE A 16 15.77 7.49 7.71
CA ILE A 16 16.97 6.96 8.39
C ILE A 16 18.09 6.81 7.37
N THR A 17 19.27 7.35 7.69
CA THR A 17 20.42 7.45 6.79
C THR A 17 21.67 6.75 7.32
N THR A 18 21.72 6.42 8.62
CA THR A 18 22.90 5.77 9.23
C THR A 18 22.56 4.50 10.04
N PRO A 19 23.51 3.55 10.20
CA PRO A 19 23.31 2.39 11.07
C PRO A 19 23.04 2.75 12.55
N ALA A 20 23.58 3.88 13.01
CA ALA A 20 23.33 4.37 14.37
C ALA A 20 21.87 4.83 14.53
N GLU A 21 21.34 5.56 13.56
CA GLU A 21 19.93 5.96 13.52
C GLU A 21 18.98 4.76 13.43
N VAL A 22 19.35 3.69 12.71
CA VAL A 22 18.56 2.44 12.69
C VAL A 22 18.43 1.86 14.10
N ARG A 23 19.55 1.74 14.83
CA ARG A 23 19.55 1.21 16.21
C ARG A 23 18.73 2.10 17.16
N GLY A 24 18.89 3.42 17.06
CA GLY A 24 18.10 4.37 17.84
C GLY A 24 16.60 4.26 17.55
N SER A 25 16.24 4.21 16.27
CA SER A 25 14.85 4.10 15.80
C SER A 25 14.20 2.78 16.22
N PHE A 26 14.95 1.68 16.21
CA PHE A 26 14.47 0.39 16.72
C PHE A 26 14.06 0.50 18.20
N ASN A 27 14.97 0.98 19.06
CA ASN A 27 14.70 1.14 20.49
C ASN A 27 13.52 2.08 20.75
N GLU A 28 13.43 3.15 19.96
CA GLU A 28 12.34 4.11 20.08
C GLU A 28 10.97 3.51 19.68
N ILE A 29 10.90 2.79 18.55
CA ILE A 29 9.67 2.10 18.13
C ILE A 29 9.24 1.09 19.20
N MET A 30 10.16 0.24 19.67
CA MET A 30 9.85 -0.75 20.71
C MET A 30 9.31 -0.08 21.98
N ARG A 31 9.95 1.02 22.44
CA ARG A 31 9.50 1.77 23.61
C ARG A 31 8.11 2.40 23.42
N ARG A 32 7.86 3.07 22.28
CA ARG A 32 6.59 3.76 22.00
C ARG A 32 5.43 2.77 21.92
N VAL A 33 5.62 1.69 21.17
CA VAL A 33 4.57 0.69 20.96
C VAL A 33 4.28 -0.09 22.26
N SER A 34 5.30 -0.55 22.99
CA SER A 34 5.08 -1.24 24.27
C SER A 34 4.38 -0.37 25.31
N LYS A 35 4.62 0.95 25.31
CA LYS A 35 3.91 1.88 26.20
C LYS A 35 2.44 2.07 25.81
N ARG A 36 2.15 2.17 24.51
CA ARG A 36 0.79 2.46 24.01
C ARG A 36 -0.07 1.21 23.86
N MET A 37 0.55 0.05 23.69
CA MET A 37 -0.14 -1.23 23.48
C MET A 37 0.60 -2.35 24.22
N PRO A 38 0.56 -2.37 25.57
CA PRO A 38 1.36 -3.28 26.41
C PRO A 38 1.04 -4.76 26.21
N GLY A 39 -0.15 -5.09 25.72
CA GLY A 39 -0.53 -6.47 25.37
C GLY A 39 -0.09 -6.91 23.98
N ALA A 40 0.52 -6.04 23.17
CA ALA A 40 0.93 -6.37 21.82
C ALA A 40 2.19 -7.24 21.83
N LYS A 41 2.14 -8.41 21.19
CA LYS A 41 3.32 -9.26 20.99
C LYS A 41 4.12 -8.76 19.80
N ILE A 42 5.27 -8.14 20.06
CA ILE A 42 6.16 -7.57 19.03
C ILE A 42 7.38 -8.48 18.85
N TYR A 43 7.55 -9.04 17.65
CA TYR A 43 8.69 -9.90 17.32
C TYR A 43 9.94 -9.12 16.88
N GLY A 44 9.76 -7.90 16.39
CA GLY A 44 10.83 -7.05 15.89
C GLY A 44 10.33 -5.95 14.98
N VAL A 45 11.26 -5.33 14.26
CA VAL A 45 11.00 -4.24 13.32
C VAL A 45 11.58 -4.62 11.96
N ILE A 46 10.86 -4.32 10.89
CA ILE A 46 11.35 -4.50 9.52
C ILE A 46 12.08 -3.23 9.09
N VAL A 47 13.33 -3.37 8.68
CA VAL A 47 14.12 -2.28 8.07
C VAL A 47 14.03 -2.40 6.56
N GLN A 48 13.60 -1.33 5.90
CA GLN A 48 13.48 -1.29 4.43
C GLN A 48 14.19 -0.06 3.87
N LYS A 49 14.63 -0.17 2.62
CA LYS A 49 15.23 0.95 1.88
C LYS A 49 14.18 2.05 1.67
N MET A 50 14.54 3.29 2.03
CA MET A 50 13.70 4.44 1.74
C MET A 50 13.79 4.84 0.27
N MET A 51 12.63 5.05 -0.35
CA MET A 51 12.56 5.60 -1.72
C MET A 51 12.93 7.09 -1.69
N LYS A 52 13.96 7.47 -2.46
CA LYS A 52 14.49 8.84 -2.48
C LYS A 52 13.58 9.85 -3.16
N LYS A 53 12.77 9.41 -4.13
CA LYS A 53 11.84 10.25 -4.87
C LYS A 53 10.42 9.93 -4.43
N LYS A 54 9.59 10.97 -4.29
CA LYS A 54 8.15 10.78 -4.14
C LYS A 54 7.60 10.19 -5.44
N GLY A 55 6.77 9.17 -5.31
CA GLY A 55 6.03 8.55 -6.41
C GLY A 55 4.54 8.83 -6.26
N ARG A 56 3.77 8.43 -7.28
CA ARG A 56 2.32 8.32 -7.15
C ARG A 56 1.99 7.05 -6.39
N GLU A 57 1.11 7.15 -5.40
CA GLU A 57 0.70 6.01 -4.58
C GLU A 57 -0.57 5.40 -5.13
N ILE A 58 -0.59 4.07 -5.24
CA ILE A 58 -1.72 3.26 -5.69
C ILE A 58 -1.94 2.19 -4.62
N ILE A 59 -3.19 1.87 -4.32
CA ILE A 59 -3.55 0.73 -3.49
C ILE A 59 -4.05 -0.40 -4.38
N ILE A 60 -3.55 -1.61 -4.13
CA ILE A 60 -4.07 -2.84 -4.71
C ILE A 60 -4.30 -3.80 -3.55
N GLY A 61 -5.49 -4.38 -3.48
CA GLY A 61 -5.86 -5.31 -2.43
C GLY A 61 -6.75 -6.41 -2.98
N ALA A 62 -6.85 -7.51 -2.23
CA ALA A 62 -7.82 -8.54 -2.48
C ALA A 62 -8.40 -9.02 -1.15
N ASN A 63 -9.70 -9.34 -1.17
CA ASN A 63 -10.40 -9.91 -0.03
C ASN A 63 -11.27 -11.07 -0.53
N LYS A 64 -11.41 -12.11 0.29
CA LYS A 64 -12.30 -13.23 0.00
C LYS A 64 -13.70 -12.92 0.53
N ASP A 65 -14.61 -12.61 -0.38
CA ASP A 65 -16.04 -12.60 -0.10
C ASP A 65 -16.58 -14.03 0.02
N LEU A 66 -17.51 -14.25 0.94
CA LEU A 66 -18.07 -15.57 1.22
C LEU A 66 -18.96 -16.11 0.10
N GLN A 67 -19.60 -15.23 -0.67
CA GLN A 67 -20.53 -15.59 -1.73
C GLN A 67 -19.86 -15.55 -3.10
N PHE A 68 -19.04 -14.54 -3.36
CA PHE A 68 -18.51 -14.25 -4.69
C PHE A 68 -17.05 -14.67 -4.88
N GLY A 69 -16.36 -15.13 -3.83
CA GLY A 69 -14.95 -15.48 -3.89
C GLY A 69 -14.03 -14.25 -3.79
N HIS A 70 -12.89 -14.26 -4.47
CA HIS A 70 -11.90 -13.19 -4.32
C HIS A 70 -12.33 -11.91 -5.05
N LEU A 71 -12.59 -10.86 -4.28
CA LEU A 71 -12.83 -9.50 -4.75
C LEU A 71 -11.52 -8.72 -4.76
N ILE A 72 -11.17 -8.19 -5.92
CA ILE A 72 -9.94 -7.45 -6.20
C ILE A 72 -10.28 -5.97 -6.17
N MET A 73 -9.41 -5.17 -5.55
CA MET A 73 -9.56 -3.72 -5.40
C MET A 73 -8.30 -3.02 -5.94
N CYS A 74 -8.50 -1.93 -6.69
CA CYS A 74 -7.43 -1.04 -7.14
C CYS A 74 -7.91 0.40 -7.04
N GLY A 75 -7.03 1.33 -6.66
CA GLY A 75 -7.41 2.72 -6.47
C GLY A 75 -6.27 3.64 -6.09
N LEU A 76 -6.60 4.89 -5.78
CA LEU A 76 -5.62 5.86 -5.31
C LEU A 76 -5.10 5.46 -3.94
N GLY A 77 -3.77 5.36 -3.80
CA GLY A 77 -3.11 4.98 -2.57
C GLY A 77 -2.86 6.14 -1.61
N GLY A 78 -2.25 5.81 -0.48
CA GLY A 78 -1.82 6.76 0.54
C GLY A 78 -2.78 6.90 1.71
N ILE A 79 -2.54 7.92 2.54
CA ILE A 79 -3.27 8.10 3.80
C ILE A 79 -4.75 8.45 3.63
N TYR A 80 -5.16 8.86 2.43
CA TYR A 80 -6.52 9.31 2.13
C TYR A 80 -7.39 8.26 1.43
N VAL A 81 -6.92 7.01 1.29
CA VAL A 81 -7.69 5.92 0.65
C VAL A 81 -9.10 5.82 1.23
N ASN A 82 -9.23 5.83 2.56
CA ASN A 82 -10.50 5.70 3.27
C ASN A 82 -11.43 6.93 3.13
N PHE A 83 -10.96 8.03 2.55
CA PHE A 83 -11.71 9.29 2.45
C PHE A 83 -12.10 9.64 1.02
N LEU A 84 -11.26 9.30 0.03
CA LEU A 84 -11.48 9.71 -1.36
C LEU A 84 -12.38 8.75 -2.15
N GLU A 85 -12.64 7.55 -1.61
CA GLU A 85 -13.48 6.49 -2.20
C GLU A 85 -13.16 6.20 -3.68
N ASP A 86 -11.91 6.45 -4.09
CA ASP A 86 -11.44 6.29 -5.46
C ASP A 86 -10.92 4.86 -5.69
N VAL A 87 -11.85 3.91 -5.73
CA VAL A 87 -11.57 2.48 -5.88
C VAL A 87 -12.48 1.85 -6.91
N ALA A 88 -11.93 0.90 -7.67
CA ALA A 88 -12.67 0.00 -8.53
C ALA A 88 -12.56 -1.43 -8.01
N PHE A 89 -13.55 -2.27 -8.33
CA PHE A 89 -13.61 -3.66 -7.90
C PHE A 89 -13.82 -4.60 -9.08
N ARG A 90 -13.26 -5.82 -8.99
CA ARG A 90 -13.52 -6.94 -9.91
C ARG A 90 -13.49 -8.27 -9.16
N LEU A 91 -14.21 -9.27 -9.68
CA LEU A 91 -14.14 -10.64 -9.18
C LEU A 91 -13.04 -11.41 -9.90
N ASN A 92 -12.23 -12.17 -9.15
CA ASN A 92 -11.24 -13.09 -9.71
C ASN A 92 -11.94 -14.29 -10.40
N PRO A 93 -11.48 -14.77 -11.57
CA PRO A 93 -10.35 -14.31 -12.38
C PRO A 93 -10.65 -13.06 -13.22
N ILE A 94 -9.62 -12.22 -13.43
CA ILE A 94 -9.65 -11.14 -14.42
C ILE A 94 -8.54 -11.26 -15.45
N THR A 95 -8.83 -10.79 -16.65
CA THR A 95 -7.90 -10.62 -17.76
C THR A 95 -7.09 -9.33 -17.61
N ARG A 96 -6.03 -9.22 -18.43
CA ARG A 96 -5.24 -7.99 -18.52
C ARG A 96 -6.06 -6.76 -18.93
N ASN A 97 -7.03 -6.95 -19.83
CA ASN A 97 -7.90 -5.86 -20.29
C ASN A 97 -8.84 -5.43 -19.16
N GLU A 98 -9.44 -6.37 -18.44
CA GLU A 98 -10.29 -6.04 -17.28
C GLU A 98 -9.51 -5.34 -16.16
N ALA A 99 -8.23 -5.69 -15.95
CA ALA A 99 -7.35 -4.99 -15.02
C ALA A 99 -7.05 -3.54 -15.47
N LEU A 100 -6.87 -3.31 -16.78
CA LEU A 100 -6.71 -1.97 -17.33
C LEU A 100 -8.01 -1.17 -17.20
N ASP A 101 -9.15 -1.76 -17.55
CA ASP A 101 -10.46 -1.12 -17.47
C ASP A 101 -10.77 -0.71 -16.03
N MET A 102 -10.57 -1.62 -15.08
CA MET A 102 -10.69 -1.38 -13.64
C MET A 102 -9.80 -0.22 -13.19
N LEU A 103 -8.53 -0.18 -13.60
CA LEU A 103 -7.65 0.94 -13.27
C LEU A 103 -8.20 2.24 -13.86
N SER A 104 -8.65 2.22 -15.12
CA SER A 104 -9.12 3.39 -15.87
C SER A 104 -10.36 4.06 -15.27
N GLU A 105 -11.16 3.33 -14.49
CA GLU A 105 -12.31 3.85 -13.74
C GLU A 105 -11.91 4.81 -12.61
N THR A 106 -10.66 4.75 -12.15
CA THR A 106 -10.19 5.51 -11.00
C THR A 106 -9.59 6.87 -11.40
N LYS A 107 -9.68 7.86 -10.50
CA LYS A 107 -8.91 9.11 -10.60
C LYS A 107 -7.41 8.83 -10.55
N ALA A 108 -7.01 7.75 -9.89
CA ALA A 108 -5.64 7.25 -9.87
C ALA A 108 -5.08 7.01 -11.28
N TYR A 109 -5.88 6.54 -12.24
CA TYR A 109 -5.43 6.37 -13.63
C TYR A 109 -5.10 7.70 -14.31
N LYS A 110 -5.95 8.73 -14.13
CA LYS A 110 -5.65 10.09 -14.60
C LYS A 110 -4.36 10.59 -13.96
N LEU A 111 -4.21 10.30 -12.66
CA LEU A 111 -2.96 10.29 -11.88
C LEU A 111 -1.77 9.84 -12.73
N LEU A 112 -1.76 8.53 -12.93
CA LEU A 112 -0.70 7.76 -13.57
C LEU A 112 -0.43 8.19 -15.01
N ARG A 113 -1.40 8.71 -15.75
CA ARG A 113 -1.22 9.18 -17.14
C ARG A 113 -0.43 10.48 -17.25
N GLY A 114 -0.19 11.20 -16.15
CA GLY A 114 0.46 12.50 -16.18
C GLY A 114 -0.52 13.64 -15.98
N VAL A 115 -0.13 14.63 -15.17
CA VAL A 115 -0.89 15.87 -14.95
C VAL A 115 0.05 17.04 -15.20
N ARG A 116 -0.43 18.11 -15.87
CA ARG A 116 0.33 19.35 -16.08
C ARG A 116 1.74 19.15 -16.66
N GLY A 117 1.86 18.31 -17.69
CA GLY A 117 3.14 18.07 -18.38
C GLY A 117 4.06 17.07 -17.69
N GLU A 118 3.64 16.48 -16.57
CA GLU A 118 4.35 15.34 -15.97
C GLU A 118 4.32 14.12 -16.90
N PRO A 119 5.41 13.35 -17.01
CA PRO A 119 5.40 12.12 -17.78
C PRO A 119 4.44 11.09 -17.17
N PRO A 120 3.90 10.17 -18.00
CA PRO A 120 3.14 9.05 -17.49
C PRO A 120 4.01 8.13 -16.62
N SER A 121 3.38 7.52 -15.63
CA SER A 121 3.93 6.42 -14.84
C SER A 121 3.90 5.12 -15.65
N ASP A 122 4.61 4.09 -15.18
CA ASP A 122 4.56 2.77 -15.77
C ASP A 122 3.25 2.05 -15.42
N ILE A 123 2.24 2.28 -16.25
CA ILE A 123 0.91 1.66 -16.11
C ILE A 123 0.97 0.15 -16.31
N ASN A 124 1.87 -0.35 -17.16
CA ASN A 124 2.00 -1.79 -17.37
C ASN A 124 2.46 -2.49 -16.10
N SER A 125 3.42 -1.93 -15.36
CA SER A 125 3.84 -2.47 -14.07
C SER A 125 2.70 -2.52 -13.04
N VAL A 126 1.75 -1.57 -13.07
CA VAL A 126 0.56 -1.61 -12.21
C VAL A 126 -0.35 -2.78 -12.60
N ILE A 127 -0.65 -2.93 -13.89
CA ILE A 127 -1.48 -4.02 -14.41
C ILE A 127 -0.86 -5.39 -14.07
N GLU A 128 0.44 -5.56 -14.29
CA GLU A 128 1.15 -6.80 -13.94
C GLU A 128 1.11 -7.08 -12.43
N THR A 129 1.14 -6.04 -11.58
CA THR A 129 1.03 -6.20 -10.13
C THR A 129 -0.37 -6.70 -9.73
N ILE A 130 -1.43 -6.16 -10.34
CA ILE A 130 -2.81 -6.63 -10.14
C ILE A 130 -2.90 -8.11 -10.52
N LEU A 131 -2.42 -8.48 -11.72
CA LEU A 131 -2.48 -9.87 -12.22
C LEU A 131 -1.64 -10.85 -11.38
N ARG A 132 -0.54 -10.39 -10.78
CA ARG A 132 0.27 -11.23 -9.87
C ARG A 132 -0.43 -11.50 -8.55
N ILE A 133 -1.02 -10.46 -7.93
CA ILE A 133 -1.72 -10.60 -6.65
C ILE A 133 -2.81 -11.65 -6.75
N ILE A 134 -3.50 -11.75 -7.88
CA ILE A 134 -4.66 -12.64 -8.05
C ILE A 134 -4.30 -14.06 -8.46
N LYS A 135 -3.10 -14.27 -9.02
CA LYS A 135 -2.61 -15.61 -9.40
C LYS A 135 -2.36 -16.48 -8.16
N ASP A 136 -2.03 -15.84 -7.05
CA ASP A 136 -1.70 -16.49 -5.78
C ASP A 136 -2.94 -16.65 -4.85
N LEU A 137 -4.15 -16.30 -5.33
CA LEU A 137 -5.44 -16.38 -4.61
C LEU A 137 -6.33 -17.51 -5.14
#